data_AF-A0A822A4S8-F1
#
_entry.id   AF-A0A822A4S8-F1
#
_cell.length_a   1.000
_cell.length_b   1.000
_cell.length_c   1.000
_cell.angle_alpha   90.00
_cell.angle_beta   90.00
_cell.angle_gamma   90.00
#
_symmetry.space_group_name_H-M   'P 1'
#
loop_
_entity.id
_entity.type
_entity.pdbx_description
1 polymer ?
#
loop_
_entity_poly.entity_id
_entity_poly.type
_entity_poly.pdbx_seq_one_letter_code
_entity_poly.pdbx_strand_id
1 'polypeptide(L)'
;GIFGTKASVQVVVPFLTESYSSTNDPPDPIVDLSTAIHFPISINHIIQWAIYTFSDLFTIPAQQVEEFVRDPKGFAERTAKKSSEYEKNGIVENVKRILVEHRPRNFTDCIKWSRNLFEQQFHNAIVQLLHNFPRDRVTDRGELFWSGYRRCPHLLKFDVNNKLHLDFIIAASNLFAHMYNNPQTCDRQFIAQEVTKVQVPEFKPKSIFTADNDSNQWRVDDQQRKNVQEENNSSIEQLLNRLPKLDEIVDIKIQPHELKTDDDTNFHMDYTVATTLLRAENYEIQITDRSQIKRIAENIIPAIVTTTAMVTGLVCLEVYKLIQGHKKIESYRNACLNLALPFFAFFEPIPPKYQKA
;
A
#
# COMPACT_ATOMS: atom_id res chain seq x y z
N GLY A 1 -24.07 -8.27 -9.79
CA GLY A 1 -23.02 -7.26 -9.58
C GLY A 1 -22.76 -6.48 -10.86
N ILE A 2 -22.02 -5.36 -10.78
CA ILE A 2 -21.68 -4.49 -11.92
C ILE A 2 -20.17 -4.22 -11.90
N PHE A 3 -19.54 -4.26 -13.07
CA PHE A 3 -18.15 -3.85 -13.29
C PHE A 3 -18.06 -3.16 -14.67
N GLY A 4 -18.20 -1.84 -14.69
CA GLY A 4 -18.24 -1.02 -15.90
C GLY A 4 -19.39 -1.42 -16.81
N THR A 5 -19.08 -1.92 -18.01
CA THR A 5 -20.06 -2.44 -18.97
C THR A 5 -20.47 -3.89 -18.72
N LYS A 6 -19.77 -4.60 -17.81
CA LYS A 6 -20.06 -5.99 -17.46
C LYS A 6 -21.02 -6.03 -16.28
N ALA A 7 -21.90 -7.02 -16.26
CA ALA A 7 -22.72 -7.30 -15.10
C ALA A 7 -23.20 -8.75 -15.02
N SER A 8 -23.63 -9.13 -13.83
CA SER A 8 -24.23 -10.42 -13.53
C SER A 8 -25.48 -10.27 -12.66
N VAL A 9 -26.46 -11.14 -12.89
CA VAL A 9 -27.67 -11.31 -12.08
C VAL A 9 -27.75 -12.78 -11.70
N GLN A 10 -27.88 -13.06 -10.40
CA GLN A 10 -28.09 -14.39 -9.88
C GLN A 10 -29.39 -14.43 -9.09
N VAL A 11 -30.22 -15.43 -9.36
CA VAL A 11 -31.46 -15.68 -8.63
C VAL A 11 -31.20 -16.77 -7.60
N VAL A 12 -31.52 -16.49 -6.34
CA VAL A 12 -31.40 -17.45 -5.24
C VAL A 12 -32.79 -17.66 -4.65
N VAL A 13 -33.35 -18.85 -4.85
CA VAL A 13 -34.68 -19.24 -4.39
C VAL A 13 -34.56 -20.36 -3.34
N PRO A 14 -35.09 -20.18 -2.13
CA PRO A 14 -35.05 -21.19 -1.09
C PRO A 14 -35.56 -22.56 -1.57
N PHE A 15 -34.83 -23.61 -1.22
CA PHE A 15 -35.13 -25.02 -1.56
C PHE A 15 -35.13 -25.36 -3.05
N LEU A 16 -34.83 -24.42 -3.95
CA LEU A 16 -34.89 -24.62 -5.40
C LEU A 16 -33.54 -24.38 -6.10
N THR A 17 -32.77 -23.39 -5.66
CA THR A 17 -31.45 -23.08 -6.26
C THR A 17 -30.35 -23.11 -5.20
N GLU A 18 -29.10 -23.14 -5.66
CA GLU A 18 -27.94 -22.92 -4.79
C GLU A 18 -27.93 -21.49 -4.19
N SER A 19 -27.18 -21.33 -3.10
CA SER A 19 -26.92 -20.01 -2.51
C SER A 19 -25.76 -19.30 -3.21
N TYR A 20 -25.67 -17.98 -3.05
CA TYR A 20 -24.55 -17.19 -3.57
C TYR A 20 -23.18 -17.78 -3.15
N SER A 21 -23.04 -18.15 -1.88
CA SER A 21 -21.81 -18.72 -1.31
C SER A 21 -21.48 -20.15 -1.76
N SER A 22 -22.33 -20.78 -2.58
CA SER A 22 -22.06 -22.12 -3.12
C SER A 22 -21.06 -22.08 -4.29
N THR A 23 -20.92 -20.91 -4.91
CA THR A 23 -19.94 -20.63 -5.97
C THR A 23 -18.85 -19.72 -5.41
N ASN A 24 -17.59 -20.08 -5.67
CA ASN A 24 -16.45 -19.25 -5.31
C ASN A 24 -16.11 -18.35 -6.48
N ASP A 25 -16.27 -17.04 -6.30
CA ASP A 25 -15.69 -16.06 -7.21
C ASP A 25 -14.14 -16.16 -7.14
N PRO A 26 -13.44 -15.89 -8.27
CA PRO A 26 -11.99 -15.83 -8.24
C PRO A 26 -11.56 -14.78 -7.21
N PRO A 27 -10.59 -15.09 -6.32
CA PRO A 27 -10.08 -14.12 -5.38
C PRO A 27 -9.47 -12.95 -6.16
N ASP A 28 -9.58 -11.74 -5.61
CA ASP A 28 -8.88 -10.59 -6.17
C ASP A 28 -7.39 -10.91 -6.31
N PRO A 29 -6.73 -10.47 -7.40
CA PRO A 29 -5.31 -10.69 -7.57
C PRO A 29 -4.56 -9.95 -6.45
N ILE A 30 -4.15 -10.67 -5.41
CA ILE A 30 -3.33 -10.14 -4.34
C ILE A 30 -1.94 -9.87 -4.93
N VAL A 31 -1.57 -8.60 -5.02
CA VAL A 31 -0.18 -8.24 -5.32
C VAL A 31 0.66 -8.68 -4.13
N ASP A 32 1.61 -9.58 -4.36
CA ASP A 32 2.58 -9.92 -3.34
C ASP A 32 3.39 -8.67 -2.99
N LEU A 33 3.18 -8.13 -1.78
CA LEU A 33 3.73 -6.86 -1.33
C LEU A 33 5.26 -6.83 -1.47
N SER A 34 5.89 -7.98 -1.27
CA SER A 34 7.32 -8.15 -1.43
C SER A 34 7.81 -8.03 -2.89
N THR A 35 7.01 -8.48 -3.87
CA THR A 35 7.25 -8.25 -5.29
C THR A 35 7.12 -6.75 -5.60
N ALA A 36 6.17 -6.04 -4.97
CA ALA A 36 6.06 -4.60 -5.08
C ALA A 36 7.25 -3.83 -4.43
N ILE A 37 7.79 -4.35 -3.32
CA ILE A 37 8.91 -3.76 -2.57
C ILE A 37 10.28 -3.99 -3.23
N HIS A 38 10.51 -5.09 -3.94
CA HIS A 38 11.84 -5.38 -4.49
C HIS A 38 11.90 -5.48 -6.01
N PHE A 39 10.85 -5.99 -6.65
CA PHE A 39 10.86 -6.29 -8.07
C PHE A 39 9.53 -5.88 -8.74
N PRO A 40 9.18 -4.58 -8.71
CA PRO A 40 7.99 -4.12 -9.39
C PRO A 40 8.10 -4.43 -10.89
N ILE A 41 7.02 -4.98 -11.46
CA ILE A 41 6.94 -5.37 -12.88
C ILE A 41 6.03 -4.40 -13.64
N SER A 42 5.00 -3.92 -12.95
CA SER A 42 3.96 -3.06 -13.48
C SER A 42 3.79 -1.82 -12.63
N ILE A 43 3.18 -0.78 -13.22
CA ILE A 43 2.84 0.43 -12.49
C ILE A 43 1.89 0.16 -11.31
N ASN A 44 1.02 -0.86 -11.41
CA ASN A 44 0.13 -1.26 -10.33
C ASN A 44 0.91 -1.72 -9.09
N HIS A 45 2.02 -2.46 -9.26
CA HIS A 45 2.86 -2.85 -8.13
C HIS A 45 3.45 -1.63 -7.44
N ILE A 46 3.90 -0.64 -8.22
CA ILE A 46 4.48 0.59 -7.68
C ILE A 46 3.43 1.44 -6.95
N ILE A 47 2.21 1.55 -7.49
CA ILE A 47 1.12 2.28 -6.85
C ILE A 47 0.75 1.63 -5.52
N GLN A 48 0.62 0.31 -5.47
CA GLN A 48 0.37 -0.41 -4.22
C GLN A 48 1.50 -0.23 -3.21
N TRP A 49 2.75 -0.25 -3.68
CA TRP A 49 3.90 0.08 -2.83
C TRP A 49 3.83 1.52 -2.29
N ALA A 50 3.44 2.49 -3.12
CA ALA A 50 3.33 3.89 -2.71
C ALA A 50 2.23 4.10 -1.66
N ILE A 51 1.09 3.43 -1.80
CA ILE A 51 -0.02 3.44 -0.82
C ILE A 51 0.42 2.82 0.50
N TYR A 52 1.08 1.66 0.44
CA TYR A 52 1.63 1.01 1.62
C TYR A 52 2.64 1.92 2.32
N THR A 53 3.54 2.54 1.55
CA THR A 53 4.56 3.46 2.07
C THR A 53 3.94 4.72 2.68
N PHE A 54 2.85 5.24 2.10
CA PHE A 54 2.08 6.34 2.71
C PHE A 54 1.56 5.93 4.08
N SER A 55 0.96 4.74 4.17
CA SER A 55 0.42 4.22 5.44
C SER A 55 1.51 3.99 6.49
N ASP A 56 2.64 3.41 6.07
CA ASP A 56 3.80 3.12 6.93
C ASP A 56 4.50 4.37 7.48
N LEU A 57 4.36 5.51 6.80
CA LEU A 57 4.96 6.78 7.24
C LEU A 57 3.99 7.67 8.00
N PHE A 58 2.76 7.83 7.51
CA PHE A 58 1.84 8.89 7.97
C PHE A 58 0.61 8.37 8.73
N THR A 59 0.24 7.08 8.57
CA THR A 59 -0.94 6.50 9.23
C THR A 59 -0.54 5.68 10.44
N ILE A 60 0.19 4.59 10.23
CA ILE A 60 0.44 3.55 11.24
C ILE A 60 1.26 4.11 12.41
N PRO A 61 2.41 4.80 12.20
CA PRO A 61 3.18 5.32 13.32
C PRO A 61 2.42 6.39 14.12
N ALA A 62 1.64 7.24 13.44
CA ALA A 62 0.84 8.27 14.10
C ALA A 62 -0.29 7.67 14.95
N GLN A 63 -1.00 6.66 14.45
CA GLN A 63 -2.00 5.91 15.23
C GLN A 63 -1.37 5.21 16.44
N GLN A 64 -0.20 4.60 16.27
CA GLN A 64 0.52 3.95 17.36
C GLN A 64 0.92 4.95 18.46
N VAL A 65 1.36 6.15 18.07
CA VAL A 65 1.67 7.22 19.03
C VAL A 65 0.40 7.72 19.72
N GLU A 66 -0.69 7.93 18.99
CA GLU A 66 -1.97 8.34 19.58
C GLU A 66 -2.47 7.32 20.61
N GLU A 67 -2.41 6.03 20.29
CA GLU A 67 -2.74 4.95 21.22
C GLU A 67 -1.84 4.95 22.46
N PHE A 68 -0.52 5.12 22.26
CA PHE A 68 0.45 5.16 23.34
C PHE A 68 0.21 6.36 24.27
N VAL A 69 -0.06 7.55 23.72
CA VAL A 69 -0.34 8.78 24.49
C VAL A 69 -1.66 8.65 25.24
N ARG A 70 -2.68 8.01 24.64
CA ARG A 70 -4.00 7.82 25.27
C ARG A 70 -3.99 6.80 26.40
N ASP A 71 -3.33 5.66 26.21
CA ASP A 71 -3.30 4.56 27.18
C ASP A 71 -1.97 3.78 27.09
N PRO A 72 -0.92 4.23 27.82
CA PRO A 72 0.39 3.59 27.78
C PRO A 72 0.39 2.15 28.30
N LYS A 73 -0.45 1.86 29.31
CA LYS A 73 -0.52 0.53 29.93
C LYS A 73 -1.22 -0.45 29.01
N GLY A 74 -2.37 -0.08 28.46
CA GLY A 74 -3.06 -0.94 27.48
C GLY A 74 -2.31 -1.07 26.17
N PHE A 75 -1.56 -0.04 25.73
CA PHE A 75 -0.66 -0.14 24.58
C PHE A 75 0.44 -1.19 24.81
N ALA A 76 1.09 -1.17 25.99
CA ALA A 76 2.08 -2.16 26.37
C ALA A 76 1.51 -3.59 26.37
N GLU A 77 0.32 -3.79 26.94
CA GLU A 77 -0.35 -5.10 26.96
C GLU A 77 -0.75 -5.58 25.55
N ARG A 78 -1.29 -4.70 24.70
CA ARG A 78 -1.65 -5.04 23.31
C ARG A 78 -0.42 -5.39 22.48
N THR A 79 0.66 -4.64 22.64
CA THR A 79 1.94 -4.92 21.99
C THR A 79 2.52 -6.24 22.49
N ALA A 80 2.43 -6.53 23.79
CA ALA A 80 2.89 -7.79 24.37
C ALA A 80 2.17 -9.03 23.83
N LYS A 81 0.88 -8.89 23.48
CA LYS A 81 0.06 -9.97 22.91
C LYS A 81 0.39 -10.29 21.45
N LYS A 82 1.22 -9.48 20.76
CA LYS A 82 1.65 -9.77 19.39
C LYS A 82 2.55 -10.99 19.33
N SER A 83 2.37 -11.81 18.30
CA SER A 83 2.96 -13.16 18.22
C SER A 83 4.46 -13.16 17.89
N SER A 84 4.97 -12.16 17.14
CA SER A 84 6.39 -12.07 16.78
C SER A 84 7.07 -10.89 17.46
N GLU A 85 8.31 -11.10 17.93
CA GLU A 85 9.14 -10.06 18.55
C GLU A 85 9.52 -8.95 17.57
N TYR A 86 9.64 -9.29 16.28
CA TYR A 86 9.84 -8.32 15.20
C TYR A 86 8.72 -7.28 15.15
N GLU A 87 7.46 -7.71 15.27
CA GLU A 87 6.32 -6.80 15.28
C GLU A 87 6.35 -5.88 16.50
N LYS A 88 6.72 -6.41 17.67
CA LYS A 88 6.83 -5.63 18.91
C LYS A 88 7.91 -4.57 18.79
N ASN A 89 9.10 -4.96 18.34
CA ASN A 89 10.22 -4.05 18.09
C ASN A 89 9.84 -2.97 17.06
N GLY A 90 9.18 -3.35 15.97
CA GLY A 90 8.71 -2.40 14.95
C GLY A 90 7.73 -1.37 15.51
N ILE A 91 6.76 -1.80 16.32
CA ILE A 91 5.79 -0.90 16.96
C ILE A 91 6.48 0.12 17.88
N VAL A 92 7.41 -0.35 18.73
CA VAL A 92 8.12 0.54 19.67
C VAL A 92 9.06 1.49 18.92
N GLU A 93 9.77 1.00 17.91
CA GLU A 93 10.66 1.83 17.10
C GLU A 93 9.90 2.89 16.31
N ASN A 94 8.71 2.58 15.79
CA ASN A 94 7.85 3.55 15.13
C ASN A 94 7.45 4.69 16.08
N VAL A 95 7.02 4.36 17.30
CA VAL A 95 6.67 5.35 18.33
C VAL A 95 7.88 6.21 18.69
N LYS A 96 9.05 5.59 18.89
CA LYS A 96 10.31 6.29 19.17
C LYS A 96 10.73 7.20 18.02
N ARG A 97 10.63 6.73 16.78
CA ARG A 97 10.97 7.48 15.56
C ARG A 97 10.16 8.77 15.48
N ILE A 98 8.85 8.69 15.74
CA ILE A 98 7.93 9.83 15.64
C ILE A 98 8.07 10.79 16.84
N LEU A 99 8.24 10.29 18.06
CA LEU A 99 8.28 11.12 19.27
C LEU A 99 9.64 11.75 19.54
N VAL A 100 10.73 11.06 19.17
CA VAL A 100 12.11 11.44 19.56
C VAL A 100 12.96 11.77 18.34
N GLU A 101 13.13 10.84 17.40
CA GLU A 101 14.18 10.96 16.37
C GLU A 101 13.84 11.90 15.23
N HIS A 102 12.58 11.95 14.83
CA HIS A 102 12.12 12.72 13.67
C HIS A 102 11.12 13.80 14.06
N ARG A 103 11.01 14.18 15.33
CA ARG A 103 10.12 15.24 15.80
C ARG A 103 10.51 16.59 15.15
N PRO A 104 9.71 17.15 14.24
CA PRO A 104 10.01 18.43 13.61
C PRO A 104 9.60 19.57 14.53
N ARG A 105 10.48 20.58 14.70
CA ARG A 105 10.13 21.82 15.43
C ARG A 105 9.60 22.90 14.50
N ASN A 106 10.07 22.89 13.26
CA ASN A 106 9.77 23.88 12.25
C ASN A 106 9.59 23.20 10.89
N PHE A 107 8.99 23.90 9.93
CA PHE A 107 8.81 23.37 8.57
C PHE A 107 10.14 23.01 7.88
N THR A 108 11.23 23.72 8.19
CA THR A 108 12.58 23.40 7.68
C THR A 108 13.07 22.02 8.13
N ASP A 109 12.67 21.54 9.31
CA ASP A 109 12.98 20.19 9.75
C ASP A 109 12.14 19.15 8.99
N CYS A 110 10.89 19.47 8.64
CA CYS A 110 10.07 18.63 7.75
C CYS A 110 10.71 18.51 6.35
N ILE A 111 11.31 19.59 5.85
CA ILE A 111 12.06 19.59 4.58
C ILE A 111 13.29 18.68 4.68
N LYS A 112 14.09 18.80 5.75
CA LYS A 112 15.24 17.91 6.00
C LYS A 112 14.83 16.44 6.06
N TRP A 113 13.76 16.15 6.80
CA TRP A 113 13.19 14.80 6.89
C TRP A 113 12.80 14.27 5.50
N SER A 114 12.08 15.07 4.71
CA SER A 114 11.65 14.70 3.37
C SER A 114 12.83 14.45 2.42
N ARG A 115 13.89 15.25 2.51
CA ARG A 115 15.10 15.06 1.69
C ARG A 115 15.85 13.78 2.05
N ASN A 116 15.95 13.47 3.34
CA ASN A 116 16.51 12.20 3.80
C ASN A 116 15.64 11.02 3.41
N LEU A 117 14.31 11.16 3.45
CA LEU A 117 13.37 10.14 3.01
C LEU A 117 13.53 9.82 1.52
N PHE A 118 13.68 10.85 0.67
CA PHE A 118 13.97 10.68 -0.76
C PHE A 118 15.22 9.82 -0.96
N GLU A 119 16.32 10.16 -0.25
CA GLU A 119 17.55 9.40 -0.35
C GLU A 119 17.36 7.95 0.12
N GLN A 120 16.68 7.76 1.24
CA GLN A 120 16.43 6.43 1.79
C GLN A 120 15.64 5.54 0.81
N GLN A 121 14.57 6.05 0.20
CA GLN A 121 13.65 5.28 -0.62
C GLN A 121 14.15 5.04 -2.05
N PHE A 122 14.70 6.08 -2.70
CA PHE A 122 14.99 6.04 -4.14
C PHE A 122 16.49 5.87 -4.45
N HIS A 123 17.36 6.07 -3.46
CA HIS A 123 18.81 5.88 -3.57
C HIS A 123 19.29 4.72 -2.71
N ASN A 124 19.28 4.85 -1.37
CA ASN A 124 19.90 3.92 -0.43
C ASN A 124 19.29 2.51 -0.50
N ALA A 125 17.97 2.41 -0.60
CA ALA A 125 17.30 1.13 -0.79
C ALA A 125 17.76 0.42 -2.08
N ILE A 126 17.97 1.19 -3.16
CA ILE A 126 18.46 0.67 -4.44
C ILE A 126 19.95 0.32 -4.35
N VAL A 127 20.77 1.12 -3.66
CA VAL A 127 22.19 0.80 -3.40
C VAL A 127 22.29 -0.53 -2.63
N GLN A 128 21.49 -0.70 -1.58
CA GLN A 128 21.46 -1.94 -0.80
C GLN A 128 21.02 -3.14 -1.66
N LEU A 129 20.00 -2.94 -2.51
CA LEU A 129 19.51 -3.98 -3.41
C LEU A 129 20.58 -4.40 -4.44
N LEU A 130 21.27 -3.43 -5.05
CA LEU A 130 22.34 -3.67 -6.02
C LEU A 130 23.61 -4.24 -5.36
N HIS A 131 23.86 -3.93 -4.09
CA HIS A 131 24.93 -4.56 -3.31
C HIS A 131 24.62 -6.04 -3.05
N ASN A 132 23.37 -6.38 -2.72
CA ASN A 132 22.93 -7.77 -2.50
C ASN A 132 22.87 -8.56 -3.83
N PHE A 133 22.46 -7.89 -4.91
CA PHE A 133 22.30 -8.47 -6.25
C PHE A 133 23.01 -7.58 -7.28
N PRO A 134 24.33 -7.78 -7.48
CA PRO A 134 25.09 -7.04 -8.49
C PRO A 134 24.48 -7.16 -9.89
N ARG A 135 24.70 -6.15 -10.73
CA ARG A 135 24.12 -6.09 -12.09
C ARG A 135 24.49 -7.28 -12.96
N ASP A 136 25.72 -7.75 -12.80
CA ASP A 136 26.28 -8.86 -13.58
C ASP A 136 26.09 -10.21 -12.87
N ARG A 137 25.28 -10.27 -11.80
CA ARG A 137 25.03 -11.53 -11.08
C ARG A 137 24.38 -12.54 -12.02
N VAL A 138 25.02 -13.69 -12.15
CA VAL A 138 24.52 -14.85 -12.88
C VAL A 138 23.94 -15.82 -11.86
N THR A 139 22.82 -16.43 -12.22
CA THR A 139 22.18 -17.47 -11.41
C THR A 139 22.89 -18.81 -11.55
N ASP A 140 22.61 -19.77 -10.66
CA ASP A 140 23.11 -21.15 -10.66
C ASP A 140 22.85 -21.86 -12.00
N ARG A 141 21.85 -21.40 -12.75
CA ARG A 141 21.46 -21.91 -14.08
C ARG A 141 22.20 -21.24 -15.24
N GLY A 142 23.11 -20.31 -14.97
CA GLY A 142 23.87 -19.59 -16.00
C GLY A 142 23.12 -18.40 -16.64
N GLU A 143 21.93 -18.05 -16.15
CA GLU A 143 21.15 -16.90 -16.65
C GLU A 143 21.42 -15.64 -15.82
N LEU A 144 21.39 -14.45 -16.44
CA LEU A 144 21.49 -13.19 -15.70
C LEU A 144 20.34 -13.05 -14.70
N PHE A 145 20.67 -12.71 -13.45
CA PHE A 145 19.70 -12.50 -12.38
C PHE A 145 18.67 -11.42 -12.74
N TRP A 146 19.12 -10.34 -13.39
CA TRP A 146 18.31 -9.25 -13.88
C TRP A 146 17.81 -9.52 -15.31
N SER A 147 16.93 -10.51 -15.45
CA SER A 147 16.31 -10.87 -16.72
C SER A 147 14.81 -11.20 -16.57
N GLY A 148 14.10 -11.23 -17.69
CA GLY A 148 12.66 -11.53 -17.74
C GLY A 148 11.83 -10.54 -16.92
N TYR A 149 11.28 -11.00 -15.80
CA TYR A 149 10.42 -10.23 -14.90
C TYR A 149 11.18 -9.35 -13.90
N ARG A 150 12.52 -9.48 -13.81
CA ARG A 150 13.35 -8.69 -12.89
C ARG A 150 14.05 -7.57 -13.65
N ARG A 151 13.56 -6.34 -13.48
CA ARG A 151 14.19 -5.14 -14.04
C ARG A 151 15.29 -4.66 -13.10
N CYS A 152 16.51 -4.51 -13.62
CA CYS A 152 17.61 -3.92 -12.85
C CYS A 152 17.31 -2.44 -12.59
N PRO A 153 17.22 -2.00 -11.33
CA PRO A 153 17.00 -0.60 -11.05
C PRO A 153 18.26 0.23 -11.29
N HIS A 154 18.05 1.52 -11.52
CA HIS A 154 19.11 2.53 -11.48
C HIS A 154 18.95 3.46 -10.28
N LEU A 155 20.09 4.02 -9.87
CA LEU A 155 20.13 4.97 -8.77
C LEU A 155 19.54 6.30 -9.21
N LEU A 156 18.69 6.88 -8.37
CA LEU A 156 18.26 8.26 -8.52
C LEU A 156 19.17 9.16 -7.71
N LYS A 157 19.57 10.27 -8.31
CA LYS A 157 20.28 11.36 -7.63
C LYS A 157 19.30 12.52 -7.53
N PHE A 158 19.15 13.04 -6.32
CA PHE A 158 18.29 14.19 -6.11
C PHE A 158 18.78 15.39 -6.92
N ASP A 159 17.83 16.12 -7.51
CA ASP A 159 18.08 17.32 -8.31
C ASP A 159 16.94 18.30 -8.01
N VAL A 160 17.31 19.49 -7.56
CA VAL A 160 16.37 20.56 -7.18
C VAL A 160 15.62 21.09 -8.41
N ASN A 161 16.24 21.04 -9.60
CA ASN A 161 15.63 21.53 -10.83
C ASN A 161 14.65 20.53 -11.45
N ASN A 162 14.74 19.25 -11.05
CA ASN A 162 13.77 18.26 -11.47
C ASN A 162 12.45 18.50 -10.74
N LYS A 163 11.41 18.84 -11.51
CA LYS A 163 10.07 19.10 -10.98
C LYS A 163 9.55 17.96 -10.12
N LEU A 164 9.74 16.71 -10.55
CA LEU A 164 9.23 15.52 -9.84
C LEU A 164 9.93 15.33 -8.49
N HIS A 165 11.24 15.52 -8.46
CA HIS A 165 12.03 15.44 -7.22
C HIS A 165 11.55 16.49 -6.21
N LEU A 166 11.34 17.73 -6.68
CA LEU A 166 10.86 18.81 -5.83
C LEU A 166 9.39 18.59 -5.40
N ASP A 167 8.53 18.08 -6.29
CA ASP A 167 7.12 17.76 -5.99
C ASP A 167 7.01 16.74 -4.85
N PHE A 168 7.86 15.71 -4.85
CA PHE A 168 7.94 14.75 -3.74
C PHE A 168 8.28 15.45 -2.41
N ILE A 169 9.29 16.32 -2.40
CA ILE A 169 9.70 17.02 -1.18
C ILE A 169 8.60 17.95 -0.67
N ILE A 170 7.93 18.68 -1.57
CA ILE A 170 6.82 19.57 -1.21
C ILE A 170 5.69 18.76 -0.56
N ALA A 171 5.28 17.66 -1.19
CA ALA A 171 4.18 16.85 -0.66
C ALA A 171 4.56 16.19 0.67
N ALA A 172 5.73 15.51 0.74
CA ALA A 172 6.18 14.83 1.95
C ALA A 172 6.35 15.79 3.14
N SER A 173 6.93 16.98 2.92
CA SER A 173 7.15 17.96 4.00
C SER A 173 5.84 18.57 4.51
N ASN A 174 4.88 18.84 3.62
CA ASN A 174 3.57 19.36 4.01
C ASN A 174 2.72 18.31 4.74
N LEU A 175 2.78 17.05 4.33
CA LEU A 175 2.12 15.94 5.05
C LEU A 175 2.70 15.76 6.44
N PHE A 176 4.02 15.72 6.53
CA PHE A 176 4.72 15.59 7.81
C PHE A 176 4.46 16.80 8.71
N ALA A 177 4.47 18.03 8.17
CA ALA A 177 4.12 19.22 8.93
C ALA A 177 2.69 19.15 9.49
N HIS A 178 1.71 18.77 8.66
CA HIS A 178 0.33 18.61 9.10
C HIS A 178 0.18 17.55 10.20
N MET A 179 0.90 16.42 10.08
CA MET A 179 0.87 15.34 11.06
C MET A 179 1.23 15.83 12.48
N TYR A 180 2.12 16.83 12.59
CA TYR A 180 2.52 17.45 13.87
C TYR A 180 1.82 18.80 14.15
N ASN A 181 0.81 19.20 13.36
CA ASN A 181 0.16 20.52 13.45
C ASN A 181 1.14 21.71 13.27
N ASN A 182 2.21 21.53 12.52
CA ASN A 182 3.16 22.58 12.17
C ASN A 182 2.66 23.40 10.96
N PRO A 183 3.05 24.68 10.83
CA PRO A 183 2.72 25.50 9.66
C PRO A 183 3.23 24.87 8.36
N GLN A 184 2.33 24.76 7.39
CA GLN A 184 2.62 24.29 6.03
C GLN A 184 3.04 25.44 5.11
N THR A 185 3.73 25.14 4.02
CA THR A 185 4.12 26.15 3.03
C THR A 185 4.18 25.52 1.64
N CYS A 186 3.54 26.19 0.67
CA CYS A 186 3.51 25.77 -0.74
C CYS A 186 4.50 26.54 -1.61
N ASP A 187 5.31 27.44 -1.01
CA ASP A 187 6.30 28.22 -1.74
C ASP A 187 7.44 27.31 -2.22
N ARG A 188 7.40 27.01 -3.52
CA ARG A 188 8.38 26.17 -4.20
C ARG A 188 9.78 26.77 -4.16
N GLN A 189 9.91 28.10 -4.19
CA GLN A 189 11.22 28.76 -4.21
C GLN A 189 11.89 28.64 -2.85
N PHE A 190 11.14 28.91 -1.79
CA PHE A 190 11.61 28.72 -0.42
C PHE A 190 12.04 27.26 -0.17
N ILE A 191 11.21 26.28 -0.57
CA ILE A 191 11.53 24.86 -0.39
C ILE A 191 12.78 24.48 -1.18
N ALA A 192 12.92 24.90 -2.44
CA ALA A 192 14.10 24.62 -3.25
C ALA A 192 15.40 25.15 -2.61
N GLN A 193 15.35 26.36 -2.03
CA GLN A 193 16.49 26.96 -1.34
C GLN A 193 16.86 26.20 -0.06
N GLU A 194 15.88 25.82 0.74
CA GLU A 194 16.11 25.10 2.00
C GLU A 194 16.60 23.66 1.77
N VAL A 195 16.04 22.96 0.79
CA VAL A 195 16.45 21.58 0.47
C VAL A 195 17.93 21.50 0.07
N THR A 196 18.42 22.50 -0.66
CA THR A 196 19.82 22.56 -1.11
C THR A 196 20.81 22.65 0.06
N LYS A 197 20.37 23.18 1.21
CA LYS A 197 21.19 23.32 2.43
C LYS A 197 21.28 22.02 3.23
N VAL A 198 20.45 21.02 2.92
CA VAL A 198 20.37 19.78 3.68
C VAL A 198 21.57 18.88 3.36
N GLN A 199 22.37 18.57 4.37
CA GLN A 199 23.43 17.58 4.25
C GLN A 199 22.84 16.17 4.42
N VAL A 200 22.94 15.38 3.36
CA VAL A 200 22.46 14.00 3.35
C VAL A 200 23.62 13.08 3.75
N PRO A 201 23.46 12.23 4.77
CA PRO A 201 24.48 11.26 5.16
C PRO A 201 24.80 10.28 4.03
N GLU A 202 26.08 9.99 3.83
CA GLU A 202 26.52 8.96 2.88
C GLU A 202 26.07 7.58 3.36
N PHE A 203 25.42 6.82 2.48
CA PHE A 203 24.94 5.48 2.81
C PHE A 203 26.01 4.42 2.53
N LYS A 204 26.27 3.58 3.54
CA LYS A 204 27.14 2.41 3.40
C LYS A 204 26.27 1.15 3.43
N PRO A 205 26.27 0.33 2.36
CA PRO A 205 25.47 -0.89 2.32
C PRO A 205 25.97 -1.86 3.40
N LYS A 206 25.03 -2.57 4.01
CA LYS A 206 25.33 -3.61 4.99
C LYS A 206 25.43 -4.95 4.27
N SER A 207 26.54 -5.67 4.45
CA SER A 207 26.72 -7.03 3.98
C SER A 207 25.93 -7.98 4.89
N ILE A 208 24.69 -8.27 4.52
CA ILE A 208 23.79 -9.12 5.32
C ILE A 208 23.85 -10.60 4.84
N PHE A 209 24.57 -10.95 3.76
CA PHE A 209 24.48 -12.28 3.15
C PHE A 209 25.81 -13.02 2.92
N THR A 210 25.81 -14.30 3.32
CA THR A 210 26.54 -15.41 2.65
C THR A 210 25.64 -15.99 1.56
N ALA A 211 26.21 -16.16 0.36
CA ALA A 211 25.52 -16.65 -0.83
C ALA A 211 25.19 -18.14 -0.69
N ASP A 212 23.91 -18.53 -0.79
CA ASP A 212 23.49 -19.87 -1.26
C ASP A 212 21.99 -19.92 -1.58
N ASN A 213 21.66 -20.36 -2.81
CA ASN A 213 20.35 -20.72 -3.42
C ASN A 213 19.45 -19.64 -4.06
N ASP A 214 19.40 -19.66 -5.40
CA ASP A 214 18.73 -18.69 -6.29
C ASP A 214 17.20 -18.71 -6.39
N SER A 215 16.49 -19.58 -5.67
CA SER A 215 15.03 -19.62 -5.70
C SER A 215 14.45 -19.23 -4.34
N ASN A 216 13.78 -18.07 -4.28
CA ASN A 216 13.11 -17.45 -3.12
C ASN A 216 13.99 -16.70 -2.11
N GLN A 217 15.26 -16.40 -2.40
CA GLN A 217 16.16 -15.66 -1.50
C GLN A 217 15.65 -14.29 -1.01
N TRP A 218 14.79 -13.59 -1.76
CA TRP A 218 14.22 -12.31 -1.29
C TRP A 218 13.07 -12.49 -0.28
N ARG A 219 12.40 -13.65 -0.23
CA ARG A 219 11.42 -13.98 0.85
C ARG A 219 12.12 -14.21 2.18
N VAL A 220 13.38 -14.64 2.09
CA VAL A 220 14.27 -14.84 3.21
C VAL A 220 14.68 -13.50 3.83
N ASP A 221 14.66 -12.38 3.10
CA ASP A 221 15.00 -11.03 3.61
C ASP A 221 14.04 -10.58 4.73
N ASP A 222 12.73 -10.76 4.55
CA ASP A 222 11.71 -10.40 5.56
C ASP A 222 11.64 -11.44 6.70
N GLN A 223 11.91 -12.71 6.40
CA GLN A 223 11.98 -13.79 7.41
C GLN A 223 13.27 -13.78 8.24
N GLN A 224 14.43 -13.40 7.68
CA GLN A 224 15.69 -13.30 8.40
C GLN A 224 15.83 -11.98 9.15
N ARG A 225 15.27 -10.86 8.67
CA ARG A 225 15.11 -9.66 9.51
C ARG A 225 14.25 -9.96 10.73
N LYS A 226 13.18 -10.75 10.56
CA LYS A 226 12.40 -11.30 11.68
C LYS A 226 13.28 -12.16 12.59
N ASN A 227 14.06 -13.10 12.04
CA ASN A 227 14.92 -13.99 12.85
C ASN A 227 16.05 -13.25 13.61
N VAL A 228 16.78 -12.31 12.97
CA VAL A 228 17.88 -11.55 13.60
C VAL A 228 17.36 -10.61 14.71
N GLN A 229 16.14 -10.10 14.56
CA GLN A 229 15.49 -9.32 15.62
C GLN A 229 14.82 -10.21 16.68
N GLU A 230 14.42 -11.44 16.35
CA GLU A 230 13.95 -12.45 17.31
C GLU A 230 15.10 -13.01 18.18
N GLU A 231 16.32 -13.10 17.67
CA GLU A 231 17.51 -13.47 18.47
C GLU A 231 17.87 -12.42 19.53
N ASN A 232 17.52 -11.15 19.30
CA ASN A 232 17.59 -10.08 20.30
C ASN A 232 16.36 -10.14 21.22
N ASN A 233 16.35 -11.11 22.15
CA ASN A 233 15.37 -11.25 23.23
C ASN A 233 15.45 -10.08 24.25
N SER A 234 15.14 -8.85 23.83
CA SER A 234 14.89 -7.76 24.76
C SER A 234 13.45 -7.85 25.26
N SER A 235 13.25 -8.04 26.56
CA SER A 235 11.90 -8.01 27.15
C SER A 235 11.17 -6.74 26.75
N ILE A 236 9.85 -6.82 26.52
CA ILE A 236 9.00 -5.67 26.17
C ILE A 236 9.18 -4.49 27.15
N GLU A 237 9.45 -4.77 28.43
CA GLU A 237 9.76 -3.75 29.43
C GLU A 237 11.02 -2.94 29.09
N GLN A 238 12.08 -3.59 28.56
CA GLN A 238 13.29 -2.92 28.09
C GLN A 238 13.01 -2.06 26.85
N LEU A 239 12.10 -2.51 25.99
CA LEU A 239 11.67 -1.76 24.81
C LEU A 239 10.87 -0.52 25.19
N LEU A 240 9.92 -0.67 26.13
CA LEU A 240 9.13 0.45 26.65
C LEU A 240 9.98 1.46 27.42
N ASN A 241 11.05 1.03 28.08
CA ASN A 241 12.01 1.94 28.72
C ASN A 241 12.78 2.82 27.73
N ARG A 242 12.79 2.48 26.42
CA ARG A 242 13.36 3.35 25.36
C ARG A 242 12.40 4.46 24.94
N LEU A 243 11.12 4.37 25.31
CA LEU A 243 10.13 5.38 25.00
C LEU A 243 10.21 6.55 26.00
N PRO A 244 9.97 7.79 25.54
CA PRO A 244 9.92 8.95 26.42
C PRO A 244 8.77 8.81 27.44
N LYS A 245 8.92 9.45 28.60
CA LYS A 245 7.88 9.49 29.62
C LYS A 245 6.76 10.43 29.18
N LEU A 246 5.52 10.16 29.61
CA LEU A 246 4.34 10.95 29.21
C LEU A 246 4.47 12.44 29.56
N ASP A 247 5.16 12.75 30.66
CA ASP A 247 5.38 14.13 31.11
C ASP A 247 6.18 14.97 30.10
N GLU A 248 6.97 14.33 29.22
CA GLU A 248 7.74 15.00 28.17
C GLU A 248 6.95 15.16 26.85
N ILE A 249 5.76 14.55 26.76
CA ILE A 249 4.97 14.37 25.54
C ILE A 249 3.65 15.18 25.58
N VAL A 250 3.30 15.78 26.73
CA VAL A 250 2.00 16.42 27.00
C VAL A 250 1.57 17.45 25.95
N ASP A 251 2.52 18.15 25.33
CA ASP A 251 2.24 19.20 24.34
C ASP A 251 2.13 18.70 22.89
N ILE A 252 2.34 17.40 22.63
CA ILE A 252 2.40 16.85 21.27
C ILE A 252 1.04 16.29 20.85
N LYS A 253 0.39 16.97 19.90
CA LYS A 253 -0.78 16.43 19.19
C LYS A 253 -0.35 15.94 17.82
N ILE A 254 -0.40 14.63 17.62
CA ILE A 254 -0.13 13.98 16.34
C ILE A 254 -1.46 13.57 15.71
N GLN A 255 -1.62 13.82 14.41
CA GLN A 255 -2.81 13.44 13.67
C GLN A 255 -2.43 12.43 12.58
N PRO A 256 -2.97 11.19 12.63
CA PRO A 256 -2.74 10.23 11.56
C PRO A 256 -3.42 10.68 10.28
N HIS A 257 -2.74 10.47 9.15
CA HIS A 257 -3.31 10.70 7.83
C HIS A 257 -3.86 9.41 7.27
N GLU A 258 -5.14 9.40 6.89
CA GLU A 258 -5.72 8.34 6.07
C GLU A 258 -5.69 8.78 4.61
N LEU A 259 -5.28 7.89 3.70
CA LEU A 259 -5.16 8.23 2.29
C LEU A 259 -6.54 8.60 1.71
N LYS A 260 -6.76 9.90 1.56
CA LYS A 260 -7.93 10.48 0.90
C LYS A 260 -7.53 11.00 -0.46
N THR A 261 -8.23 10.54 -1.48
CA THR A 261 -7.91 10.74 -2.88
C THR A 261 -8.83 11.75 -3.57
N ASP A 262 -9.97 12.06 -2.95
CA ASP A 262 -11.02 12.97 -3.41
C ASP A 262 -10.66 14.45 -3.23
N ASP A 263 -9.93 14.78 -2.17
CA ASP A 263 -9.43 16.13 -1.89
C ASP A 263 -8.03 16.36 -2.47
N ASP A 264 -7.92 17.29 -3.42
CA ASP A 264 -6.67 17.64 -4.09
C ASP A 264 -5.80 18.64 -3.29
N THR A 265 -6.25 19.12 -2.13
CA THR A 265 -5.54 20.13 -1.31
C THR A 265 -4.72 19.55 -0.15
N ASN A 266 -4.93 18.28 0.18
CA ASN A 266 -4.33 17.61 1.33
C ASN A 266 -2.93 17.01 1.08
N PHE A 267 -2.38 17.14 -0.13
CA PHE A 267 -1.10 16.55 -0.58
C PHE A 267 -1.01 15.01 -0.58
N HIS A 268 -2.09 14.28 -0.27
CA HIS A 268 -2.11 12.81 -0.28
C HIS A 268 -1.82 12.24 -1.66
N MET A 269 -2.58 12.71 -2.66
CA MET A 269 -2.38 12.30 -4.04
C MET A 269 -1.09 12.84 -4.62
N ASP A 270 -0.67 14.05 -4.24
CA ASP A 270 0.60 14.61 -4.71
C ASP A 270 1.79 13.77 -4.25
N TYR A 271 1.80 13.35 -2.98
CA TYR A 271 2.81 12.43 -2.46
C TYR A 271 2.75 11.08 -3.17
N THR A 272 1.55 10.49 -3.29
CA THR A 272 1.37 9.15 -3.86
C THR A 272 1.80 9.12 -5.32
N VAL A 273 1.45 10.15 -6.09
CA VAL A 273 1.87 10.32 -7.49
C VAL A 273 3.38 10.50 -7.56
N ALA A 274 3.96 11.45 -6.82
CA ALA A 274 5.40 11.71 -6.89
C ALA A 274 6.21 10.46 -6.51
N THR A 275 5.80 9.78 -5.44
CA THR A 275 6.40 8.52 -4.96
C THR A 275 6.31 7.41 -6.00
N THR A 276 5.15 7.28 -6.66
CA THR A 276 4.94 6.30 -7.73
C THR A 276 5.85 6.58 -8.91
N LEU A 277 5.92 7.84 -9.37
CA LEU A 277 6.67 8.21 -10.55
C LEU A 277 8.19 8.09 -10.33
N LEU A 278 8.69 8.50 -9.17
CA LEU A 278 10.12 8.35 -8.82
C LEU A 278 10.53 6.88 -8.81
N ARG A 279 9.70 6.01 -8.25
CA ARG A 279 10.01 4.58 -8.26
C ARG A 279 9.81 3.94 -9.64
N ALA A 280 8.86 4.42 -10.43
CA ALA A 280 8.74 4.02 -11.83
C ALA A 280 10.02 4.38 -12.61
N GLU A 281 10.60 5.56 -12.34
CA GLU A 281 11.89 5.96 -12.88
C GLU A 281 13.00 4.98 -12.45
N ASN A 282 13.16 4.68 -11.15
CA ASN A 282 14.16 3.71 -10.67
C ASN A 282 14.20 2.40 -11.47
N TYR A 283 13.03 1.85 -11.84
CA TYR A 283 12.91 0.55 -12.52
C TYR A 283 12.60 0.65 -14.02
N GLU A 284 12.68 1.86 -14.60
CA GLU A 284 12.36 2.13 -16.01
C GLU A 284 10.97 1.59 -16.42
N ILE A 285 10.00 1.76 -15.52
CA ILE A 285 8.60 1.40 -15.76
C ILE A 285 7.90 2.62 -16.37
N GLN A 286 7.04 2.37 -17.35
CA GLN A 286 6.30 3.43 -18.03
C GLN A 286 5.49 4.26 -17.03
N ILE A 287 5.77 5.56 -17.03
CA ILE A 287 5.07 6.58 -16.25
C ILE A 287 3.61 6.67 -16.72
N THR A 288 2.72 6.92 -15.77
CA THR A 288 1.29 7.13 -16.01
C THR A 288 0.84 8.47 -15.45
N ASP A 289 -0.32 8.95 -15.86
CA ASP A 289 -0.90 10.20 -15.39
C ASP A 289 -1.55 10.09 -13.99
N ARG A 290 -1.71 11.25 -13.33
CA ARG A 290 -2.32 11.36 -11.99
C ARG A 290 -3.71 10.74 -11.92
N SER A 291 -4.52 10.82 -12.99
CA SER A 291 -5.88 10.28 -12.97
C SER A 291 -5.90 8.75 -12.94
N GLN A 292 -4.98 8.11 -13.65
CA GLN A 292 -4.81 6.66 -13.59
C GLN A 292 -4.29 6.20 -12.22
N ILE A 293 -3.33 6.92 -11.64
CA ILE A 293 -2.81 6.63 -10.29
C ILE A 293 -3.93 6.74 -9.27
N LYS A 294 -4.71 7.83 -9.31
CA LYS A 294 -5.88 8.04 -8.45
C LYS A 294 -6.89 6.89 -8.57
N ARG A 295 -7.24 6.50 -9.80
CA ARG A 295 -8.18 5.39 -10.05
C ARG A 295 -7.72 4.06 -9.43
N ILE A 296 -6.43 3.76 -9.53
CA ILE A 296 -5.85 2.53 -8.98
C ILE A 296 -5.73 2.62 -7.46
N ALA A 297 -5.37 3.80 -6.92
CA ALA A 297 -5.21 3.99 -5.48
C ALA A 297 -6.54 3.93 -4.71
N GLU A 298 -7.63 4.37 -5.32
CA GLU A 298 -8.98 4.30 -4.77
C GLU A 298 -9.61 2.90 -4.85
N ASN A 299 -8.99 1.94 -5.55
CA ASN A 299 -9.65 0.70 -5.95
C ASN A 299 -11.04 0.96 -6.57
N ILE A 300 -11.18 2.00 -7.41
CA ILE A 300 -12.48 2.39 -7.97
C ILE A 300 -13.05 1.22 -8.77
N ILE A 301 -14.19 0.68 -8.32
CA ILE A 301 -14.99 -0.24 -9.10
C ILE A 301 -15.70 0.57 -10.18
N PRO A 302 -15.40 0.37 -11.48
CA PRO A 302 -16.03 1.15 -12.54
C PRO A 302 -17.54 0.90 -12.54
N ALA A 303 -18.34 1.95 -12.70
CA ALA A 303 -19.78 1.85 -12.80
C ALA A 303 -20.32 2.87 -13.81
N ILE A 304 -21.38 2.50 -14.54
CA ILE A 304 -22.08 3.38 -15.47
C ILE A 304 -23.59 3.18 -15.36
N VAL A 305 -24.35 4.26 -15.46
CA VAL A 305 -25.81 4.27 -15.26
C VAL A 305 -26.54 3.33 -16.22
N THR A 306 -26.03 3.16 -17.45
CA THR A 306 -26.63 2.26 -18.45
C THR A 306 -26.60 0.79 -18.00
N THR A 307 -25.46 0.31 -17.51
CA THR A 307 -25.35 -1.05 -16.95
C THR A 307 -26.23 -1.20 -15.71
N THR A 308 -26.25 -0.19 -14.83
CA THR A 308 -27.10 -0.20 -13.64
C THR A 308 -28.59 -0.32 -14.00
N ALA A 309 -29.07 0.49 -14.94
CA ALA A 309 -30.46 0.44 -15.38
C ALA A 309 -30.83 -0.93 -15.98
N MET A 310 -29.94 -1.50 -16.81
CA MET A 310 -30.16 -2.82 -17.42
C MET A 310 -30.26 -3.93 -16.36
N VAL A 311 -29.31 -3.96 -15.42
CA VAL A 311 -29.28 -4.97 -14.35
C VAL A 311 -30.51 -4.87 -13.46
N THR A 312 -30.89 -3.65 -13.06
CA THR A 312 -32.11 -3.43 -12.27
C THR A 312 -33.35 -3.94 -13.00
N GLY A 313 -33.47 -3.67 -14.31
CA GLY A 313 -34.56 -4.18 -15.13
C GLY A 313 -34.63 -5.71 -15.14
N LEU A 314 -33.49 -6.38 -15.34
CA LEU A 314 -33.41 -7.85 -15.31
C LEU A 314 -33.78 -8.43 -13.94
N VAL A 315 -33.32 -7.81 -12.86
CA VAL A 315 -33.69 -8.22 -11.49
C VAL A 315 -35.20 -8.10 -11.28
N CYS A 316 -35.82 -7.00 -11.71
CA CYS A 316 -37.27 -6.83 -11.62
C CYS A 316 -38.06 -7.91 -12.38
N LEU A 317 -37.56 -8.39 -13.52
CA LEU A 317 -38.18 -9.50 -14.25
C LEU A 317 -38.19 -10.81 -13.46
N GLU A 318 -37.12 -11.11 -12.72
CA GLU A 318 -37.06 -12.30 -11.86
C GLU A 318 -37.93 -12.14 -10.61
N VAL A 319 -38.09 -10.92 -10.09
CA VAL A 319 -39.00 -10.61 -8.98
C VAL A 319 -40.46 -10.93 -9.33
N TYR A 320 -40.92 -10.66 -10.56
CA TYR A 320 -42.27 -11.06 -10.98
C TYR A 320 -42.52 -12.56 -10.85
N LYS A 321 -41.53 -13.38 -11.20
CA LYS A 321 -41.64 -14.86 -11.14
C LYS A 321 -41.73 -15.36 -9.70
N LEU A 322 -41.01 -14.72 -8.78
CA LEU A 322 -41.10 -15.00 -7.35
C LEU A 322 -42.50 -14.67 -6.82
N ILE A 323 -43.03 -13.49 -7.16
CA ILE A 323 -44.37 -13.05 -6.73
C ILE A 323 -45.47 -13.96 -7.29
N GLN A 324 -45.33 -14.43 -8.53
CA GLN A 324 -46.26 -15.38 -9.15
C GLN A 324 -46.15 -16.81 -8.58
N GLY A 325 -45.20 -17.07 -7.67
CA GLY A 325 -45.07 -18.36 -7.00
C GLY A 325 -44.50 -19.46 -7.90
N HIS A 326 -43.63 -19.12 -8.85
CA HIS A 326 -42.99 -20.10 -9.72
C HIS A 326 -42.13 -21.09 -8.91
N LYS A 327 -42.44 -22.38 -9.03
CA LYS A 327 -41.76 -23.48 -8.31
C LYS A 327 -40.75 -24.27 -9.16
N LYS A 328 -40.74 -24.05 -10.48
CA LYS A 328 -39.82 -24.75 -11.40
C LYS A 328 -38.55 -23.94 -11.57
N ILE A 329 -37.41 -24.61 -11.48
CA ILE A 329 -36.08 -23.99 -11.65
C ILE A 329 -35.91 -23.41 -13.06
N GLU A 330 -36.44 -24.10 -14.07
CA GLU A 330 -36.48 -23.69 -15.48
C GLU A 330 -37.17 -22.33 -15.72
N SER A 331 -38.01 -21.88 -14.78
CA SER A 331 -38.68 -20.58 -14.88
C SER A 331 -37.72 -19.41 -14.65
N TYR A 332 -36.65 -19.63 -13.86
CA TYR A 332 -35.71 -18.59 -13.46
C TYR A 332 -34.54 -18.50 -14.43
N ARG A 333 -33.93 -17.31 -14.51
CA ARG A 333 -32.73 -17.08 -15.33
C ARG A 333 -31.71 -16.28 -14.56
N ASN A 334 -30.51 -16.83 -14.44
CA ASN A 334 -29.31 -16.04 -14.19
C ASN A 334 -28.92 -15.33 -15.48
N ALA A 335 -28.28 -14.18 -15.36
CA ALA A 335 -27.84 -13.39 -16.51
C ALA A 335 -26.39 -12.96 -16.35
N CYS A 336 -25.62 -13.03 -17.44
CA CYS A 336 -24.31 -12.39 -17.57
C CYS A 336 -24.34 -11.52 -18.81
N LEU A 337 -23.87 -10.28 -18.70
CA LEU A 337 -23.91 -9.33 -19.81
C LEU A 337 -22.64 -8.48 -19.89
N ASN A 338 -22.33 -8.02 -21.10
CA ASN A 338 -21.28 -7.04 -21.38
C ASN A 338 -21.74 -6.09 -22.47
N LEU A 339 -22.14 -4.87 -22.08
CA LEU A 339 -22.65 -3.85 -23.00
C LEU A 339 -21.60 -3.32 -23.99
N ALA A 340 -20.31 -3.53 -23.74
CA ALA A 340 -19.26 -3.15 -24.69
C ALA A 340 -19.18 -4.10 -25.90
N LEU A 341 -19.59 -5.37 -25.71
CA LEU A 341 -19.63 -6.41 -26.75
C LEU A 341 -21.06 -6.72 -27.23
N PRO A 342 -22.02 -5.84 -26.91
CA PRO A 342 -23.46 -6.18 -26.77
C PRO A 342 -23.80 -7.63 -26.42
N PHE A 343 -23.09 -8.24 -25.48
CA PHE A 343 -23.26 -9.64 -25.13
C PHE A 343 -24.29 -9.82 -24.02
N PHE A 344 -25.22 -10.76 -24.21
CA PHE A 344 -26.21 -11.16 -23.22
C PHE A 344 -26.31 -12.69 -23.20
N ALA A 345 -26.07 -13.29 -22.03
CA ALA A 345 -26.27 -14.71 -21.81
C ALA A 345 -27.21 -14.91 -20.64
N PHE A 346 -28.22 -15.74 -20.86
CA PHE A 346 -29.14 -16.19 -19.83
C PHE A 346 -28.98 -17.69 -19.66
N PHE A 347 -28.92 -18.14 -18.42
CA PHE A 347 -28.74 -19.55 -18.11
C PHE A 347 -29.59 -19.92 -16.90
N GLU A 348 -29.91 -21.20 -16.80
CA GLU A 348 -30.69 -21.72 -15.69
C GLU A 348 -29.86 -21.70 -14.40
N PRO A 349 -30.46 -21.35 -13.24
CA PRO A 349 -29.80 -21.47 -11.96
C PRO A 349 -29.42 -22.92 -11.65
N ILE A 350 -28.37 -23.10 -10.84
CA ILE A 350 -27.91 -24.42 -10.43
C ILE A 350 -28.78 -24.90 -9.24
N PRO A 351 -29.21 -26.17 -9.22
CA PRO A 351 -29.96 -26.72 -8.09
C PRO A 351 -29.08 -26.89 -6.83
N PRO A 352 -29.66 -26.90 -5.63
CA PRO A 352 -28.91 -27.06 -4.39
C PRO A 352 -28.27 -28.45 -4.28
N LYS A 353 -27.04 -28.52 -3.75
CA LYS A 353 -26.31 -29.80 -3.55
C LYS A 353 -27.01 -30.78 -2.61
N TYR A 354 -27.77 -30.27 -1.64
CA TYR A 354 -28.52 -31.07 -0.68
C TYR A 354 -29.96 -30.57 -0.62
N GLN A 355 -30.92 -31.40 -1.03
CA GLN A 355 -32.33 -31.19 -0.75
C GLN A 355 -32.66 -31.85 0.59
N LYS A 356 -33.18 -31.10 1.56
CA LYS A 356 -33.83 -31.72 2.71
C LYS A 356 -35.11 -32.40 2.19
N ALA A 357 -35.19 -33.71 2.40
CA ALA A 357 -36.35 -34.54 2.09
C ALA A 357 -37.61 -34.06 2.82
#